data_AF-G0IWY5-F1
#
_entry.id   AF-G0IWY5-F1
#
_cell.length_a   1.000
_cell.length_b   1.000
_cell.length_c   1.000
_cell.angle_alpha   90.00
_cell.angle_beta   90.00
_cell.angle_gamma   90.00
#
_symmetry.space_group_name_H-M   'P 1'
#
loop_
_entity.id
_entity.type
_entity.pdbx_description
1 polymer ?
#
loop_
_entity_poly.entity_id
_entity_poly.type
_entity_poly.pdbx_seq_one_letter_code
_entity_poly.pdbx_strand_id
1 'polypeptide(L)'
;MAALQRCQNPFVIAQIENLLERERLLDPIGEISLDFPLLLQVKSTRDTSLQTNLKVWSMNNLTQYQNRIVWPKFIISFIMLIISAAIINNFSYEEGTLQYSNFISGMAIIYGCLWFFFFIDALLIMALAYMGKVKIAQSSLVRTLICLIFPPIAIGQRNLVEPQKIWLPFYNWSKCNEGLYNHLKKQFSIPMIIIALLIIPVLLIEWQFYEEVESFLNTDLSLLLGLIQGFIWFAFAFEFLLLIAITDNKFSYIKKNWIDLLIILLPFVSFVRSLRLVKVAKITQLSRGYKLRALLMKAREGFIFASFFSRIMAVKPDFQLKKLMKKLNENQKEREIIEEDLAKLCKWLLDKKQTNP
;
A
#
# COMPACT_ATOMS: atom_id res chain seq x y z
N MET A 1 22.47 -19.08 -40.98
CA MET A 1 22.00 -19.09 -42.38
C MET A 1 21.61 -20.49 -42.88
N ALA A 2 22.45 -21.53 -42.75
CA ALA A 2 22.14 -22.88 -43.25
C ALA A 2 20.91 -23.59 -42.61
N ALA A 3 20.59 -23.30 -41.34
CA ALA A 3 19.40 -23.83 -40.66
C ALA A 3 18.09 -23.12 -41.08
N LEU A 4 18.19 -21.86 -41.53
CA LEU A 4 17.06 -21.04 -41.99
C LEU A 4 16.51 -21.51 -43.34
N GLN A 5 17.42 -21.89 -44.25
CA GLN A 5 17.08 -22.44 -45.57
C GLN A 5 16.34 -23.80 -45.50
N ARG A 6 16.36 -24.48 -44.34
CA ARG A 6 15.66 -25.75 -44.12
C ARG A 6 14.34 -25.57 -43.34
N CYS A 7 14.05 -24.38 -42.83
CA CYS A 7 12.84 -24.13 -42.05
C CYS A 7 11.66 -23.92 -43.03
N GLN A 8 10.71 -24.85 -43.07
CA GLN A 8 9.51 -24.74 -43.93
C GLN A 8 8.33 -24.05 -43.23
N ASN A 9 8.50 -23.60 -41.99
CA ASN A 9 7.41 -22.93 -41.26
C ASN A 9 7.35 -21.45 -41.67
N PRO A 10 6.32 -21.02 -42.42
CA PRO A 10 6.23 -19.66 -42.95
C PRO A 10 6.13 -18.61 -41.85
N PHE A 11 5.61 -18.97 -40.68
CA PHE A 11 5.50 -18.06 -39.54
C PHE A 11 6.86 -17.78 -38.91
N VAL A 12 7.73 -18.80 -38.85
CA VAL A 12 9.09 -18.69 -38.32
C VAL A 12 9.98 -17.93 -39.30
N ILE A 13 9.82 -18.14 -40.61
CA ILE A 13 10.52 -17.36 -41.63
C ILE A 13 10.15 -15.88 -41.53
N ALA A 14 8.86 -15.55 -41.49
CA ALA A 14 8.40 -14.15 -41.38
C ALA A 14 8.85 -13.47 -40.07
N GLN A 15 8.91 -14.20 -38.96
CA GLN A 15 9.48 -13.68 -37.70
C GLN A 15 10.98 -13.42 -37.82
N ILE A 16 11.73 -14.31 -38.46
CA ILE A 16 13.17 -14.14 -38.62
C ILE A 16 13.48 -13.03 -39.62
N GLU A 17 12.70 -12.89 -40.68
CA GLU A 17 12.83 -11.80 -41.66
C GLU A 17 12.59 -10.43 -41.01
N ASN A 18 11.51 -10.29 -40.22
CA ASN A 18 11.28 -9.09 -39.41
C ASN A 18 12.42 -8.81 -38.40
N LEU A 19 13.01 -9.86 -37.81
CA LEU A 19 14.14 -9.70 -36.90
C LEU A 19 15.42 -9.24 -37.62
N LEU A 20 15.66 -9.73 -38.83
CA LEU A 20 16.81 -9.34 -39.67
C LEU A 20 16.65 -7.93 -40.24
N GLU A 21 15.45 -7.53 -40.65
CA GLU A 21 15.16 -6.15 -41.04
C GLU A 21 15.35 -5.19 -39.87
N ARG A 22 14.87 -5.59 -38.68
CA ARG A 22 15.08 -4.83 -37.46
C ARG A 22 16.56 -4.71 -37.08
N GLU A 23 17.36 -5.77 -37.26
CA GLU A 23 18.81 -5.73 -37.01
C GLU A 23 19.48 -4.65 -37.87
N ARG A 24 19.20 -4.62 -39.19
CA ARG A 24 19.73 -3.60 -40.10
C ARG A 24 19.29 -2.17 -39.76
N LEU A 25 18.06 -1.99 -39.28
CA LEU A 25 17.56 -0.68 -38.85
C LEU A 25 18.29 -0.18 -37.59
N LEU A 26 18.79 -1.09 -36.75
CA LEU A 26 19.44 -0.78 -35.48
C LEU A 26 20.97 -0.65 -35.59
N ASP A 27 21.58 -0.93 -36.74
CA ASP A 27 23.04 -0.79 -36.96
C ASP A 27 23.59 0.59 -36.52
N PRO A 28 22.97 1.74 -36.84
CA PRO A 28 23.44 3.06 -36.41
C PRO A 28 23.39 3.25 -34.89
N ILE A 29 22.46 2.58 -34.22
CA ILE A 29 22.33 2.61 -32.75
C ILE A 29 23.46 1.78 -32.14
N GLY A 30 23.85 0.67 -32.77
CA GLY A 30 24.98 -0.16 -32.36
C GLY A 30 26.29 0.63 -32.28
N GLU A 31 26.59 1.47 -33.27
CA GLU A 31 27.82 2.29 -33.29
C GLU A 31 27.86 3.32 -32.17
N ILE A 32 26.73 3.96 -31.84
CA ILE A 32 26.64 4.99 -30.79
C ILE A 32 26.40 4.38 -29.39
N SER A 33 26.02 3.11 -29.31
CA SER A 33 25.72 2.43 -28.04
C SER A 33 26.91 2.34 -27.08
N LEU A 34 28.14 2.47 -27.58
CA LEU A 34 29.36 2.55 -26.78
C LEU A 34 29.38 3.78 -25.86
N ASP A 35 28.80 4.90 -26.32
CA ASP A 35 28.68 6.14 -25.55
C ASP A 35 27.46 6.13 -24.61
N PHE A 36 26.49 5.24 -24.86
CA PHE A 36 25.25 5.13 -24.10
C PHE A 36 24.94 3.66 -23.71
N PRO A 37 25.68 3.09 -22.74
CA PRO A 37 25.58 1.68 -22.37
C PRO A 37 24.20 1.27 -21.83
N LEU A 38 23.36 2.25 -21.44
CA LEU A 38 21.98 2.05 -21.01
C LEU A 38 21.07 1.57 -22.15
N LEU A 39 21.41 1.87 -23.41
CA LEU A 39 20.67 1.40 -24.60
C LEU A 39 20.82 -0.11 -24.84
N LEU A 40 21.91 -0.71 -24.34
CA LEU A 40 22.20 -2.14 -24.46
C LEU A 40 21.63 -2.97 -23.31
N GLN A 41 20.97 -2.35 -22.32
CA GLN A 41 20.37 -3.08 -21.20
C GLN A 41 19.09 -3.81 -21.63
N VAL A 42 19.26 -5.04 -22.13
CA VAL A 42 18.16 -5.94 -22.48
C VAL A 42 17.44 -6.47 -21.23
N LYS A 43 18.12 -6.52 -20.08
CA LYS A 43 17.55 -7.02 -18.82
C LYS A 43 16.83 -5.90 -18.07
N SER A 44 15.59 -6.21 -17.66
CA SER A 44 14.80 -5.36 -16.76
C SER A 44 15.59 -5.02 -15.49
N THR A 45 15.70 -3.73 -15.17
CA THR A 45 16.27 -3.21 -13.91
C THR A 45 15.39 -3.48 -12.69
N ARG A 46 14.20 -4.05 -12.88
CA ARG A 46 13.24 -4.36 -11.81
C ARG A 46 13.73 -5.53 -10.96
N ASP A 47 13.92 -5.28 -9.68
CA ASP A 47 14.22 -6.31 -8.69
C ASP A 47 12.93 -6.98 -8.20
N THR A 48 12.61 -8.13 -8.80
CA THR A 48 11.48 -8.97 -8.41
C THR A 48 11.87 -10.11 -7.45
N SER A 49 13.13 -10.14 -7.00
CA SER A 49 13.60 -11.22 -6.11
C SER A 49 13.02 -11.07 -4.71
N LEU A 50 12.61 -12.18 -4.08
CA LEU A 50 12.18 -12.14 -2.68
C LEU A 50 13.40 -12.26 -1.78
N GLN A 51 13.79 -11.16 -1.10
CA GLN A 51 14.93 -11.12 -0.19
C GLN A 51 14.46 -10.86 1.25
N THR A 52 14.40 -11.93 2.05
CA THR A 52 13.91 -11.94 3.44
C THR A 52 15.01 -12.40 4.39
N ASN A 53 14.85 -12.18 5.71
CA ASN A 53 15.82 -12.57 6.73
C ASN A 53 17.23 -12.00 6.50
N LEU A 54 17.31 -10.77 5.99
CA LEU A 54 18.56 -10.07 5.78
C LEU A 54 19.24 -9.75 7.12
N LYS A 55 20.54 -10.01 7.21
CA LYS A 55 21.33 -9.57 8.36
C LYS A 55 21.51 -8.05 8.30
N VAL A 56 21.14 -7.37 9.38
CA VAL A 56 21.47 -5.97 9.60
C VAL A 56 22.65 -5.94 10.55
N TRP A 57 23.83 -5.64 10.02
CA TRP A 57 25.04 -5.52 10.82
C TRP A 57 24.90 -4.29 11.72
N SER A 58 24.95 -4.53 13.02
CA SER A 58 24.78 -3.47 14.01
C SER A 58 26.10 -2.72 14.20
N MET A 59 26.39 -1.81 13.27
CA MET A 59 27.65 -1.05 13.30
C MET A 59 27.65 0.03 14.39
N ASN A 60 26.47 0.56 14.76
CA ASN A 60 26.32 1.70 15.67
C ASN A 60 25.27 1.43 16.76
N ASN A 61 25.36 2.13 17.90
CA ASN A 61 24.39 2.07 19.00
C ASN A 61 22.94 2.32 18.53
N LEU A 62 22.76 3.21 17.54
CA LEU A 62 21.46 3.49 16.92
C LEU A 62 20.85 2.24 16.24
N THR A 63 21.65 1.49 15.48
CA THR A 63 21.20 0.28 14.79
C THR A 63 20.93 -0.87 15.77
N GLN A 64 21.71 -0.97 16.85
CA GLN A 64 21.45 -1.93 17.93
C GLN A 64 20.13 -1.62 18.64
N TYR A 65 19.92 -0.36 19.03
CA TYR A 65 18.66 0.10 19.61
C TYR A 65 17.48 -0.21 18.69
N GLN A 66 17.62 0.12 17.40
CA GLN A 66 16.58 -0.16 16.41
C GLN A 66 16.24 -1.66 16.36
N ASN A 67 17.23 -2.55 16.28
CA ASN A 67 17.00 -3.99 16.23
C ASN A 67 16.30 -4.54 17.48
N ARG A 68 16.48 -3.91 18.65
CA ARG A 68 15.78 -4.30 19.89
C ARG A 68 14.36 -3.75 19.93
N ILE A 69 14.12 -2.53 19.45
CA ILE A 69 12.83 -1.85 19.58
C ILE A 69 11.83 -2.22 18.48
N VAL A 70 12.27 -2.71 17.32
CA VAL A 70 11.39 -3.02 16.17
C VAL A 70 10.24 -3.96 16.53
N TRP A 71 10.50 -5.02 17.30
CA TRP A 71 9.49 -6.00 17.66
C TRP A 71 8.47 -5.45 18.68
N PRO A 72 8.88 -4.85 19.83
CA PRO A 72 7.95 -4.14 20.72
C PRO A 72 7.14 -3.05 20.01
N LYS A 73 7.80 -2.26 19.16
CA LYS A 73 7.14 -1.16 18.43
C LYS A 73 6.07 -1.68 17.48
N PHE A 74 6.30 -2.80 16.80
CA PHE A 74 5.28 -3.46 15.98
C PHE A 74 4.06 -3.84 16.81
N ILE A 75 4.25 -4.50 17.96
CA ILE A 75 3.16 -4.96 18.83
C ILE A 75 2.35 -3.78 19.36
N ILE A 76 3.03 -2.74 19.86
CA ILE A 76 2.35 -1.54 20.34
C ILE A 76 1.56 -0.89 19.20
N SER A 77 2.13 -0.77 18.01
CA SER A 77 1.43 -0.21 16.84
C SER A 77 0.20 -1.03 16.45
N PHE A 78 0.30 -2.35 16.53
CA PHE A 78 -0.78 -3.29 16.24
C PHE A 78 -1.92 -3.17 17.26
N ILE A 79 -1.59 -3.13 18.55
CA ILE A 79 -2.55 -2.89 19.64
C ILE A 79 -3.23 -1.53 19.47
N MET A 80 -2.46 -0.48 19.17
CA MET A 80 -3.02 0.85 18.91
C MET A 80 -3.95 0.87 17.70
N LEU A 81 -3.68 0.07 16.66
CA LEU A 81 -4.58 -0.07 15.52
C LEU A 81 -5.90 -0.78 15.91
N ILE A 82 -5.83 -1.81 16.76
CA ILE A 82 -7.03 -2.49 17.30
C ILE A 82 -7.85 -1.52 18.17
N ILE A 83 -7.20 -0.77 19.06
CA ILE A 83 -7.86 0.25 19.89
C ILE A 83 -8.49 1.32 18.99
N SER A 84 -7.81 1.75 17.92
CA SER A 84 -8.37 2.69 16.95
C SER A 84 -9.65 2.13 16.32
N ALA A 85 -9.64 0.86 15.91
CA ALA A 85 -10.82 0.19 15.37
C ALA A 85 -11.98 0.16 16.37
N ALA A 86 -11.69 -0.18 17.63
CA ALA A 86 -12.69 -0.23 18.69
C ALA A 86 -13.28 1.16 18.99
N ILE A 87 -12.44 2.19 19.11
CA ILE A 87 -12.88 3.57 19.35
C ILE A 87 -13.74 4.04 18.17
N ILE A 88 -13.24 3.91 16.94
CA ILE A 88 -13.91 4.42 15.74
C ILE A 88 -15.30 3.82 15.53
N ASN A 89 -15.46 2.51 15.74
CA ASN A 89 -16.74 1.84 15.49
C ASN A 89 -17.70 1.97 16.69
N ASN A 90 -17.21 1.94 17.95
CA ASN A 90 -18.10 2.15 19.11
C ASN A 90 -18.55 3.61 19.27
N PHE A 91 -17.79 4.59 18.77
CA PHE A 91 -18.28 5.96 18.66
C PHE A 91 -19.51 6.08 17.74
N SER A 92 -19.84 5.04 16.97
CA SER A 92 -20.88 5.04 15.94
C SER A 92 -22.25 4.54 16.37
N TYR A 93 -22.41 3.99 17.58
CA TYR A 93 -23.64 3.28 17.95
C TYR A 93 -24.65 4.07 18.82
N GLU A 94 -24.27 5.14 19.53
CA GLU A 94 -25.23 5.85 20.41
C GLU A 94 -25.38 7.34 20.07
N GLU A 95 -26.51 7.69 19.45
CA GLU A 95 -27.00 9.06 19.28
C GLU A 95 -28.08 9.36 20.32
N GLY A 96 -27.73 10.01 21.43
CA GLY A 96 -28.73 10.55 22.36
C GLY A 96 -28.18 11.08 23.67
N THR A 97 -27.11 10.49 24.18
CA THR A 97 -26.40 11.02 25.34
C THR A 97 -24.91 10.91 25.07
N LEU A 98 -24.13 11.95 25.42
CA LEU A 98 -22.67 11.85 25.55
C LEU A 98 -22.34 10.98 26.78
N GLN A 99 -22.90 9.77 26.86
CA GLN A 99 -22.37 8.76 27.74
C GLN A 99 -21.09 8.28 27.08
N TYR A 100 -19.98 8.92 27.48
CA TYR A 100 -18.70 8.26 27.39
C TYR A 100 -18.84 6.97 28.16
N SER A 101 -19.07 5.86 27.46
CA SER A 101 -18.99 4.57 28.12
C SER A 101 -17.60 4.51 28.76
N ASN A 102 -17.55 4.14 30.04
CA ASN A 102 -16.28 4.05 30.78
C ASN A 102 -15.24 3.21 30.00
N PHE A 103 -15.73 2.29 29.17
CA PHE A 103 -14.97 1.52 28.20
C PHE A 103 -14.22 2.37 27.16
N ILE A 104 -14.89 3.27 26.42
CA ILE A 104 -14.23 4.10 25.39
C ILE A 104 -13.23 5.07 26.02
N SER A 105 -13.59 5.66 27.17
CA SER A 105 -12.68 6.54 27.91
C SER A 105 -11.42 5.79 28.37
N GLY A 106 -11.57 4.59 28.94
CA GLY A 106 -10.45 3.72 29.30
C GLY A 106 -9.55 3.38 28.12
N MET A 107 -10.14 3.01 26.97
CA MET A 107 -9.38 2.73 25.75
C MET A 107 -8.62 3.96 25.22
N ALA A 108 -9.22 5.15 25.30
CA ALA A 108 -8.55 6.40 24.92
C ALA A 108 -7.38 6.75 25.84
N ILE A 109 -7.50 6.52 27.15
CA ILE A 109 -6.41 6.69 28.12
C ILE A 109 -5.27 5.73 27.80
N ILE A 110 -5.57 4.43 27.59
CA ILE A 110 -4.57 3.43 27.20
C ILE A 110 -3.88 3.85 25.90
N TYR A 111 -4.65 4.29 24.89
CA TYR A 111 -4.10 4.79 23.63
C TYR A 111 -3.15 5.96 23.84
N GLY A 112 -3.52 6.94 24.68
CA GLY A 112 -2.68 8.08 25.04
C GLY A 112 -1.39 7.67 25.77
N CYS A 113 -1.47 6.71 26.69
CA CYS A 113 -0.31 6.15 27.37
C CYS A 113 0.65 5.44 26.39
N LEU A 114 0.12 4.60 25.50
CA LEU A 114 0.91 3.95 24.46
C LEU A 114 1.51 4.96 23.46
N TRP A 115 0.83 6.08 23.23
CA TRP A 115 1.35 7.13 22.37
C TRP A 115 2.63 7.76 22.93
N PHE A 116 2.74 7.90 24.25
CA PHE A 116 3.93 8.43 24.91
C PHE A 116 5.19 7.61 24.63
N PHE A 117 5.05 6.29 24.42
CA PHE A 117 6.15 5.42 24.01
C PHE A 117 6.80 5.89 22.69
N PHE A 118 6.00 6.37 21.73
CA PHE A 118 6.52 6.88 20.46
C PHE A 118 7.25 8.21 20.59
N PHE A 119 6.83 9.06 21.53
CA PHE A 119 7.57 10.28 21.88
C PHE A 119 8.94 9.95 22.46
N ILE A 120 9.00 9.02 23.42
CA ILE A 120 10.26 8.56 24.00
C ILE A 120 11.15 7.93 22.93
N ASP A 121 10.63 7.02 22.10
CA ASP A 121 11.38 6.37 21.01
C ASP A 121 11.96 7.40 20.03
N ALA A 122 11.17 8.41 19.64
CA ALA A 122 11.65 9.48 18.77
C ALA A 122 12.78 10.30 19.41
N LEU A 123 12.65 10.66 20.70
CA LEU A 123 13.69 11.36 21.45
C LEU A 123 14.97 10.53 21.56
N LEU A 124 14.86 9.23 21.86
CA LEU A 124 16.00 8.32 21.93
C LEU A 124 16.70 8.15 20.58
N ILE A 125 15.94 8.03 19.48
CA ILE A 125 16.51 7.98 18.13
C ILE A 125 17.31 9.25 17.82
N MET A 126 16.76 10.42 18.15
CA MET A 126 17.45 11.70 17.92
C MET A 126 18.70 11.83 18.80
N ALA A 127 18.62 11.47 20.08
CA ALA A 127 19.75 11.51 21.01
C ALA A 127 20.87 10.56 20.56
N LEU A 128 20.55 9.31 20.21
CA LEU A 128 21.53 8.32 19.75
C LEU A 128 22.14 8.70 18.40
N ALA A 129 21.37 9.31 17.50
CA ALA A 129 21.89 9.80 16.23
C ALA A 129 22.84 10.99 16.42
N TYR A 130 22.52 11.91 17.34
CA TYR A 130 23.38 13.04 17.69
C TYR A 130 24.68 12.58 18.37
N MET A 131 24.59 11.72 19.38
CA MET A 131 25.75 11.18 20.10
C MET A 131 26.65 10.33 19.20
N GLY A 132 26.05 9.51 18.32
CA GLY A 132 26.79 8.64 17.41
C GLY A 132 27.26 9.32 16.11
N LYS A 133 26.93 10.60 15.89
CA LYS A 133 27.18 11.33 14.62
C LYS A 133 26.74 10.56 13.37
N VAL A 134 25.67 9.78 13.48
CA VAL A 134 25.16 8.94 12.39
C VAL A 134 24.12 9.72 11.60
N LYS A 135 24.29 9.83 10.29
CA LYS A 135 23.27 10.44 9.41
C LYS A 135 22.08 9.49 9.25
N ILE A 136 20.91 9.92 9.68
CA ILE A 136 19.64 9.23 9.43
C ILE A 136 19.16 9.55 8.01
N ALA A 137 18.65 8.55 7.30
CA ALA A 137 18.02 8.76 6.00
C ALA A 137 16.77 9.66 6.14
N GLN A 138 16.66 10.70 5.30
CA GLN A 138 15.56 11.68 5.37
C GLN A 138 14.18 11.03 5.28
N SER A 139 14.02 10.01 4.42
CA SER A 139 12.78 9.25 4.26
C SER A 139 12.37 8.50 5.53
N SER A 140 13.35 8.00 6.29
CA SER A 140 13.12 7.33 7.58
C SER A 140 12.78 8.33 8.68
N LEU A 141 13.40 9.52 8.68
CA LEU A 141 13.09 10.60 9.62
C LEU A 141 11.65 11.11 9.44
N VAL A 142 11.25 11.42 8.21
CA VAL A 142 9.87 11.84 7.89
C VAL A 142 8.87 10.80 8.36
N ARG A 143 9.17 9.50 8.18
CA ARG A 143 8.31 8.43 8.67
C ARG A 143 8.22 8.41 10.21
N THR A 144 9.31 8.62 10.94
CA THR A 144 9.29 8.75 12.40
C THR A 144 8.40 9.90 12.85
N LEU A 145 8.47 11.06 12.20
CA LEU A 145 7.58 12.20 12.49
C LEU A 145 6.11 11.87 12.21
N ILE A 146 5.82 11.19 11.10
CA ILE A 146 4.47 10.73 10.79
C ILE A 146 3.96 9.73 11.85
N CYS A 147 4.82 8.85 12.37
CA CYS A 147 4.47 7.94 13.46
C CYS A 147 4.15 8.67 14.78
N LEU A 148 4.68 9.89 15.00
CA LEU A 148 4.29 10.69 16.16
C LEU A 148 2.86 11.21 16.03
N ILE A 149 2.34 11.42 14.82
CA ILE A 149 0.97 11.86 14.60
C ILE A 149 0.02 10.66 14.59
N PHE A 150 0.41 9.59 13.90
CA PHE A 150 -0.38 8.37 13.79
C PHE A 150 0.50 7.12 14.01
N PRO A 151 0.63 6.69 15.28
CA PRO A 151 1.50 5.57 15.67
C PRO A 151 1.29 4.25 14.91
N PRO A 152 0.07 3.84 14.52
CA PRO A 152 -0.12 2.60 13.77
C PRO A 152 0.67 2.48 12.46
N ILE A 153 1.16 3.57 11.88
CA ILE A 153 2.04 3.54 10.68
C ILE A 153 3.35 2.78 10.94
N ALA A 154 3.74 2.61 12.21
CA ALA A 154 4.96 1.91 12.58
C ALA A 154 4.93 0.38 12.34
N ILE A 155 3.80 -0.21 11.95
CA ILE A 155 3.65 -1.64 11.58
C ILE A 155 4.72 -2.14 10.58
N GLY A 156 5.19 -1.30 9.65
CA GLY A 156 6.24 -1.66 8.70
C GLY A 156 7.54 -0.87 8.89
N GLN A 157 8.28 -1.11 9.99
CA GLN A 157 9.42 -0.27 10.36
C GLN A 157 10.59 -0.36 9.37
N ARG A 158 10.91 0.75 8.71
CA ARG A 158 12.12 0.87 7.86
C ARG A 158 13.37 1.09 8.70
N ASN A 159 14.51 0.59 8.21
CA ASN A 159 15.81 0.84 8.82
C ASN A 159 16.17 2.35 8.73
N LEU A 160 16.76 2.89 9.78
CA LEU A 160 17.07 4.32 9.88
C LEU A 160 18.26 4.74 8.99
N VAL A 161 19.20 3.81 8.75
CA VAL A 161 20.40 4.04 7.95
C VAL A 161 20.20 3.50 6.52
N GLU A 162 19.59 2.32 6.39
CA GLU A 162 19.38 1.63 5.12
C GLU A 162 17.87 1.58 4.74
N PRO A 163 17.27 2.66 4.21
CA PRO A 163 15.82 2.77 4.01
C PRO A 163 15.21 1.74 3.05
N GLN A 164 16.05 0.99 2.33
CA GLN A 164 15.67 -0.14 1.49
C GLN A 164 15.35 -1.41 2.29
N LYS A 165 15.64 -1.45 3.60
CA LYS A 165 15.29 -2.57 4.48
C LYS A 165 14.09 -2.22 5.35
N ILE A 166 13.13 -3.15 5.42
CA ILE A 166 11.95 -3.08 6.27
C ILE A 166 11.89 -4.29 7.18
N TRP A 167 11.48 -4.10 8.42
CA TRP A 167 11.25 -5.18 9.36
C TRP A 167 9.77 -5.60 9.33
N LEU A 168 9.53 -6.90 9.25
CA LEU A 168 8.21 -7.53 9.29
C LEU A 168 8.22 -8.71 10.28
N PRO A 169 7.12 -9.00 10.99
CA PRO A 169 7.08 -10.00 12.05
C PRO A 169 7.41 -11.44 11.59
N PHE A 170 7.02 -11.82 10.37
CA PHE A 170 7.24 -13.17 9.85
C PHE A 170 8.47 -13.29 8.92
N TYR A 171 8.96 -12.17 8.38
CA TYR A 171 10.04 -12.14 7.38
C TYR A 171 11.32 -11.48 7.90
N ASN A 172 11.30 -10.99 9.14
CA ASN A 172 12.34 -10.16 9.75
C ASN A 172 12.71 -9.00 8.82
N TRP A 173 13.98 -8.58 8.86
CA TRP A 173 14.52 -7.60 7.93
C TRP A 173 14.47 -8.14 6.50
N SER A 174 13.75 -7.43 5.63
CA SER A 174 13.54 -7.80 4.24
C SER A 174 13.81 -6.59 3.35
N LYS A 175 14.16 -6.82 2.09
CA LYS A 175 14.36 -5.73 1.12
C LYS A 175 13.01 -5.20 0.64
N CYS A 176 12.81 -3.90 0.70
CA CYS A 176 11.72 -3.19 0.04
C CYS A 176 11.95 -3.26 -1.47
N ASN A 177 11.28 -4.19 -2.14
CA ASN A 177 11.29 -4.30 -3.59
C ASN A 177 9.95 -4.83 -4.10
N GLU A 178 9.83 -4.95 -5.42
CA GLU A 178 8.61 -5.43 -6.05
C GLU A 178 8.32 -6.91 -5.71
N GLY A 179 9.37 -7.70 -5.49
CA GLY A 179 9.25 -9.11 -5.08
C GLY A 179 8.49 -9.26 -3.77
N LEU A 180 8.93 -8.57 -2.71
CA LEU A 180 8.28 -8.58 -1.40
C LEU A 180 6.85 -8.02 -1.47
N TYR A 181 6.65 -6.94 -2.22
CA TYR A 181 5.32 -6.34 -2.44
C TYR A 181 4.36 -7.33 -3.09
N ASN A 182 4.76 -7.97 -4.18
CA ASN A 182 3.91 -8.93 -4.91
C ASN A 182 3.59 -10.17 -4.06
N HIS A 183 4.58 -10.65 -3.30
CA HIS A 183 4.41 -11.79 -2.40
C HIS A 183 3.34 -11.51 -1.33
N LEU A 184 3.47 -10.39 -0.61
CA LEU A 184 2.52 -10.01 0.43
C LEU A 184 1.16 -9.67 -0.15
N LYS A 185 1.11 -8.96 -1.28
CA LYS A 185 -0.14 -8.67 -1.97
C LYS A 185 -0.88 -9.97 -2.32
N LYS A 186 -0.19 -10.99 -2.82
CA LYS A 186 -0.81 -12.29 -3.12
C LYS A 186 -1.34 -12.96 -1.86
N GLN A 187 -0.58 -12.92 -0.75
CA GLN A 187 -1.00 -13.49 0.53
C GLN A 187 -2.25 -12.80 1.10
N PHE A 188 -2.34 -11.47 1.01
CA PHE A 188 -3.50 -10.73 1.52
C PHE A 188 -4.69 -10.68 0.55
N SER A 189 -4.50 -11.00 -0.73
CA SER A 189 -5.58 -10.90 -1.73
C SER A 189 -6.80 -11.76 -1.38
N ILE A 190 -6.61 -13.04 -0.99
CA ILE A 190 -7.71 -13.96 -0.70
C ILE A 190 -8.38 -13.64 0.64
N PRO A 191 -7.64 -13.50 1.77
CA PRO A 191 -8.25 -13.12 3.05
C PRO A 191 -9.07 -11.84 2.94
N MET A 192 -8.59 -10.84 2.21
CA MET A 192 -9.30 -9.57 2.06
C MET A 192 -10.59 -9.67 1.26
N ILE A 193 -10.65 -10.55 0.25
CA ILE A 193 -11.91 -10.83 -0.46
C ILE A 193 -12.94 -11.46 0.50
N ILE A 194 -12.50 -12.39 1.36
CA ILE A 194 -13.38 -13.04 2.35
C ILE A 194 -13.91 -12.01 3.36
N ILE A 195 -13.02 -11.16 3.89
CA ILE A 195 -13.37 -10.11 4.84
C ILE A 195 -14.31 -9.07 4.21
N ALA A 196 -14.05 -8.69 2.96
CA ALA A 196 -14.92 -7.78 2.23
C ALA A 196 -16.28 -8.40 1.93
N LEU A 197 -16.36 -9.72 1.66
CA LEU A 197 -17.61 -10.44 1.48
C LEU A 197 -18.43 -10.52 2.78
N LEU A 198 -17.75 -10.63 3.93
CA LEU A 198 -18.38 -10.68 5.26
C LEU A 198 -19.20 -9.42 5.58
N ILE A 199 -18.97 -8.30 4.88
CA ILE A 199 -19.79 -7.11 5.06
C ILE A 199 -21.25 -7.37 4.66
N ILE A 200 -21.50 -8.19 3.64
CA ILE A 200 -22.86 -8.41 3.11
C ILE A 200 -23.79 -9.03 4.16
N PRO A 201 -23.43 -10.17 4.81
CA PRO A 201 -24.27 -10.73 5.86
C PRO A 201 -24.37 -9.81 7.07
N VAL A 202 -23.31 -9.07 7.43
CA VAL A 202 -23.36 -8.10 8.53
C VAL A 202 -24.43 -7.04 8.28
N LEU A 203 -24.49 -6.49 7.06
CA LEU A 203 -25.48 -5.49 6.68
C LEU A 203 -26.90 -6.03 6.60
N LEU A 204 -27.04 -7.25 6.09
CA LEU A 204 -28.32 -7.91 5.99
C LEU A 204 -28.90 -8.15 7.39
N ILE A 205 -28.07 -8.60 8.34
CA ILE A 205 -28.47 -8.76 9.74
C ILE A 205 -28.85 -7.42 10.35
N GLU A 206 -28.02 -6.38 10.18
CA GLU A 206 -28.27 -5.05 10.73
C GLU A 206 -29.56 -4.41 10.18
N TRP A 207 -29.89 -4.63 8.91
CA TRP A 207 -31.04 -3.97 8.27
C TRP A 207 -32.37 -4.70 8.44
N GLN A 208 -32.38 -6.04 8.35
CA GLN A 208 -33.62 -6.81 8.24
C GLN A 208 -33.84 -7.78 9.41
N PHE A 209 -32.77 -8.32 10.00
CA PHE A 209 -32.88 -9.45 10.94
C PHE A 209 -32.39 -9.09 12.36
N TYR A 210 -32.30 -7.80 12.69
CA TYR A 210 -31.72 -7.35 13.95
C TYR A 210 -32.42 -7.98 15.16
N GLU A 211 -33.74 -7.82 15.27
CA GLU A 211 -34.53 -8.33 16.41
C GLU A 211 -34.53 -9.86 16.49
N GLU A 212 -34.64 -10.54 15.35
CA GLU A 212 -34.68 -12.01 15.27
C GLU A 212 -33.35 -12.63 15.71
N VAL A 213 -32.23 -12.04 15.29
CA VAL A 213 -30.88 -12.52 15.62
C VAL A 213 -30.51 -12.16 17.06
N GLU A 214 -30.91 -10.98 17.54
CA GLU A 214 -30.70 -10.57 18.94
C GLU A 214 -31.44 -11.52 19.90
N SER A 215 -32.70 -11.84 19.61
CA SER A 215 -33.48 -12.80 20.40
C SER A 215 -32.90 -14.22 20.33
N PHE A 216 -32.31 -14.63 19.21
CA PHE A 216 -31.69 -15.95 19.06
C PHE A 216 -30.37 -16.06 19.82
N LEU A 217 -29.54 -15.01 19.81
CA LEU A 217 -28.20 -15.01 20.42
C LEU A 217 -28.20 -14.68 21.91
N ASN A 218 -29.30 -14.15 22.48
CA ASN A 218 -29.40 -13.72 23.88
C ASN A 218 -28.23 -12.83 24.33
N THR A 219 -27.66 -12.08 23.39
CA THR A 219 -26.46 -11.25 23.58
C THR A 219 -26.72 -9.90 22.92
N ASP A 220 -26.07 -8.86 23.43
CA ASP A 220 -26.08 -7.53 22.84
C ASP A 220 -25.53 -7.56 21.40
N LEU A 221 -26.45 -7.62 20.42
CA LEU A 221 -26.13 -7.73 19.00
C LEU A 221 -25.39 -6.50 18.49
N SER A 222 -25.67 -5.33 19.07
CA SER A 222 -24.97 -4.08 18.79
C SER A 222 -23.46 -4.23 18.97
N LEU A 223 -23.06 -4.73 20.14
CA LEU A 223 -21.65 -4.89 20.50
C LEU A 223 -20.97 -5.85 19.53
N LEU A 224 -21.61 -6.98 19.24
CA LEU A 224 -21.07 -7.98 18.32
C LEU A 224 -20.89 -7.44 16.90
N LEU A 225 -21.91 -6.77 16.35
CA LEU A 225 -21.84 -6.14 15.02
C LEU A 225 -20.76 -5.06 14.99
N GLY A 226 -20.67 -4.23 16.03
CA GLY A 226 -19.63 -3.21 16.18
C GLY A 226 -18.21 -3.81 16.21
N LEU A 227 -18.01 -4.94 16.90
CA LEU A 227 -16.74 -5.67 16.90
C LEU A 227 -16.40 -6.23 15.52
N ILE A 228 -17.36 -6.82 14.81
CA ILE A 228 -17.15 -7.36 13.46
C ILE A 228 -16.83 -6.23 12.47
N GLN A 229 -17.58 -5.14 12.49
CA GLN A 229 -17.32 -3.95 11.67
C GLN A 229 -15.95 -3.33 11.99
N GLY A 230 -15.56 -3.34 13.27
CA GLY A 230 -14.23 -2.96 13.73
C GLY A 230 -13.13 -3.88 13.22
N PHE A 231 -13.34 -5.19 13.26
CA PHE A 231 -12.42 -6.17 12.72
C PHE A 231 -12.25 -6.02 11.20
N ILE A 232 -13.33 -5.80 10.46
CA ILE A 232 -13.28 -5.53 9.01
C ILE A 232 -12.44 -4.28 8.75
N TRP A 233 -12.71 -3.17 9.46
CA TRP A 233 -11.92 -1.95 9.32
C TRP A 233 -10.44 -2.19 9.62
N PHE A 234 -10.17 -2.88 10.73
CA PHE A 234 -8.82 -3.20 11.17
C PHE A 234 -8.07 -3.98 10.10
N ALA A 235 -8.68 -4.99 9.48
CA ALA A 235 -8.06 -5.77 8.42
C ALA A 235 -7.71 -4.93 7.18
N PHE A 236 -8.62 -4.08 6.73
CA PHE A 236 -8.36 -3.13 5.63
C PHE A 236 -7.24 -2.16 5.98
N ALA A 237 -7.29 -1.56 7.18
CA ALA A 237 -6.28 -0.62 7.65
C ALA A 237 -4.90 -1.29 7.78
N PHE A 238 -4.85 -2.50 8.33
CA PHE A 238 -3.63 -3.27 8.51
C PHE A 238 -2.98 -3.63 7.16
N GLU A 239 -3.75 -4.20 6.22
CA GLU A 239 -3.24 -4.54 4.88
C GLU A 239 -2.70 -3.28 4.19
N PHE A 240 -3.48 -2.19 4.20
CA PHE A 240 -3.11 -0.95 3.55
C PHE A 240 -1.84 -0.34 4.14
N LEU A 241 -1.73 -0.28 5.47
CA LEU A 241 -0.56 0.23 6.18
C LEU A 241 0.70 -0.62 5.92
N LEU A 242 0.54 -1.94 5.81
CA LEU A 242 1.65 -2.86 5.54
C LEU A 242 2.15 -2.68 4.10
N LEU A 243 1.25 -2.67 3.10
CA LEU A 243 1.61 -2.55 1.69
C LEU A 243 2.15 -1.15 1.32
N ILE A 244 1.62 -0.08 1.94
CA ILE A 244 2.15 1.27 1.73
C ILE A 244 3.53 1.47 2.38
N ALA A 245 3.84 0.72 3.45
CA ALA A 245 5.15 0.78 4.09
C ALA A 245 6.26 0.17 3.20
N ILE A 246 5.92 -0.85 2.40
CA ILE A 246 6.86 -1.55 1.51
C ILE A 246 7.05 -0.81 0.19
N THR A 247 5.98 -0.22 -0.34
CA THR A 247 6.03 0.43 -1.66
C THR A 247 6.95 1.65 -1.65
N ASP A 248 7.80 1.80 -2.68
CA ASP A 248 8.67 2.97 -2.82
C ASP A 248 7.88 4.23 -3.18
N ASN A 249 6.97 4.12 -4.17
CA ASN A 249 6.10 5.21 -4.58
C ASN A 249 4.73 5.15 -3.90
N LYS A 250 4.65 5.71 -2.68
CA LYS A 250 3.43 5.75 -1.85
C LYS A 250 2.26 6.41 -2.57
N PHE A 251 2.51 7.45 -3.36
CA PHE A 251 1.47 8.19 -4.06
C PHE A 251 0.85 7.38 -5.19
N SER A 252 1.68 6.69 -5.98
CA SER A 252 1.22 5.73 -6.98
C SER A 252 0.39 4.60 -6.35
N TYR A 253 0.83 4.10 -5.19
CA TYR A 253 0.09 3.10 -4.43
C TYR A 253 -1.29 3.60 -3.96
N ILE A 254 -1.36 4.82 -3.41
CA ILE A 254 -2.61 5.44 -2.96
C ILE A 254 -3.58 5.61 -4.13
N LYS A 255 -3.11 6.13 -5.27
CA LYS A 255 -3.97 6.29 -6.47
C LYS A 255 -4.53 4.97 -6.95
N LYS A 256 -3.73 3.89 -6.90
CA LYS A 256 -4.15 2.56 -7.34
C LYS A 256 -5.17 1.93 -6.39
N ASN A 257 -5.04 2.16 -5.08
CA ASN A 257 -5.89 1.56 -4.05
C ASN A 257 -6.70 2.64 -3.31
N TRP A 258 -7.27 3.58 -4.06
CA TRP A 258 -7.99 4.72 -3.50
C TRP A 258 -9.26 4.31 -2.74
N ILE A 259 -9.90 3.20 -3.15
CA ILE A 259 -11.08 2.64 -2.47
C ILE A 259 -10.71 2.19 -1.06
N ASP A 260 -9.62 1.44 -0.90
CA ASP A 260 -9.14 0.98 0.41
C ASP A 260 -8.82 2.17 1.32
N LEU A 261 -8.16 3.20 0.78
CA LEU A 261 -7.90 4.43 1.53
C LEU A 261 -9.21 5.10 1.99
N LEU A 262 -10.21 5.15 1.13
CA LEU A 262 -11.50 5.78 1.44
C LEU A 262 -12.25 4.99 2.53
N ILE A 263 -12.26 3.66 2.47
CA ILE A 263 -12.83 2.78 3.52
C ILE A 263 -12.17 3.07 4.88
N ILE A 264 -10.85 3.26 4.88
CA ILE A 264 -10.08 3.54 6.10
C ILE A 264 -10.35 4.95 6.63
N LEU A 265 -10.46 5.95 5.74
CA LEU A 265 -10.59 7.36 6.10
C LEU A 265 -12.01 7.80 6.45
N LEU A 266 -13.05 7.20 5.86
CA LEU A 266 -14.44 7.58 6.08
C LEU A 266 -14.83 7.68 7.56
N PRO A 267 -14.48 6.73 8.42
CA PRO A 267 -14.81 6.82 9.84
C PRO A 267 -14.16 8.01 10.55
N PHE A 268 -12.95 8.41 10.16
CA PHE A 268 -12.28 9.58 10.74
C PHE A 268 -12.98 10.88 10.35
N VAL A 269 -13.52 10.98 9.13
CA VAL A 269 -14.30 12.15 8.69
C VAL A 269 -15.55 12.32 9.56
N SER A 270 -16.22 11.20 9.87
CA SER A 270 -17.34 11.19 10.81
C SER A 270 -16.89 11.64 12.21
N PHE A 271 -15.77 11.10 12.71
CA PHE A 271 -15.27 11.39 14.06
C PHE A 271 -14.88 12.87 14.25
N VAL A 272 -14.12 13.46 13.33
CA VAL A 272 -13.70 14.88 13.40
C VAL A 272 -14.90 15.82 13.40
N ARG A 273 -15.99 15.45 12.70
CA ARG A 273 -17.22 16.24 12.68
C ARG A 273 -17.92 16.21 14.04
N SER A 274 -18.00 15.05 14.68
CA SER A 274 -18.58 14.92 16.03
C SER A 274 -17.84 15.78 17.06
N LEU A 275 -16.51 15.86 16.97
CA LEU A 275 -15.69 16.73 17.84
C LEU A 275 -15.95 18.23 17.63
N ARG A 276 -16.28 18.68 16.41
CA ARG A 276 -16.59 20.10 16.14
C ARG A 276 -17.95 20.52 16.69
N LEU A 277 -18.91 19.60 16.74
CA LEU A 277 -20.25 19.87 17.28
C LEU A 277 -20.22 20.16 18.79
N VAL A 278 -19.24 19.61 19.52
CA VAL A 278 -19.01 19.91 20.96
C VAL A 278 -18.67 21.37 21.20
N LYS A 279 -18.03 22.07 20.25
CA LYS A 279 -17.67 23.51 20.39
C LYS A 279 -18.77 24.48 19.94
N VAL A 280 -19.81 24.00 19.26
CA VAL A 280 -20.87 24.85 18.67
C VAL A 280 -22.26 24.45 19.19
N ALA A 281 -22.34 24.07 20.47
CA ALA A 281 -23.59 23.78 21.17
C ALA A 281 -24.43 25.05 21.51
N LYS A 282 -24.47 26.03 20.59
CA LYS A 282 -25.35 27.21 20.65
C LYS A 282 -26.12 27.47 19.36
N ILE A 283 -26.20 26.52 18.43
CA ILE A 283 -27.05 26.67 17.23
C ILE A 283 -27.99 25.47 17.12
N THR A 284 -29.19 25.69 17.65
CA THR A 284 -30.37 24.83 17.79
C THR A 284 -31.03 24.38 16.47
N GLN A 285 -30.27 24.17 15.38
CA GLN A 285 -30.83 23.76 14.07
C GLN A 285 -29.95 22.79 13.28
N LEU A 286 -29.39 21.75 13.92
CA LEU A 286 -28.55 20.76 13.21
C LEU A 286 -29.10 19.32 13.25
N SER A 287 -30.39 19.16 12.95
CA SER A 287 -30.96 17.89 12.50
C SER A 287 -30.34 17.37 11.18
N ARG A 288 -29.52 18.19 10.50
CA ARG A 288 -28.83 17.86 9.24
C ARG A 288 -27.50 17.11 9.43
N GLY A 289 -26.93 17.09 10.64
CA GLY A 289 -25.70 16.34 10.93
C GLY A 289 -25.90 14.81 10.91
N TYR A 290 -27.04 14.36 11.43
CA TYR A 290 -27.41 12.95 11.63
C TYR A 290 -27.52 12.18 10.31
N LYS A 291 -28.26 12.73 9.34
CA LYS A 291 -28.43 12.09 8.02
C LYS A 291 -27.09 11.90 7.30
N LEU A 292 -26.19 12.88 7.38
CA LEU A 292 -24.92 12.81 6.67
C LEU A 292 -23.99 11.74 7.26
N ARG A 293 -24.00 11.52 8.58
CA ARG A 293 -23.21 10.47 9.22
C ARG A 293 -23.70 9.08 8.82
N ALA A 294 -25.00 8.83 8.92
CA ALA A 294 -25.62 7.59 8.48
C ALA A 294 -25.34 7.33 6.99
N LEU A 295 -25.38 8.38 6.16
CA LEU A 295 -25.01 8.29 4.75
C LEU A 295 -23.52 7.97 4.54
N LEU A 296 -22.60 8.50 5.36
CA LEU A 296 -21.17 8.19 5.25
C LEU A 296 -20.85 6.74 5.66
N MET A 297 -21.53 6.20 6.68
CA MET A 297 -21.37 4.80 7.06
C MET A 297 -21.96 3.86 6.01
N LYS A 298 -23.17 4.16 5.50
CA LYS A 298 -23.73 3.42 4.36
C LYS A 298 -22.87 3.52 3.09
N ALA A 299 -22.25 4.68 2.85
CA ALA A 299 -21.30 4.84 1.75
C ALA A 299 -20.06 3.97 1.96
N ARG A 300 -19.51 3.91 3.19
CA ARG A 300 -18.36 3.05 3.53
C ARG A 300 -18.61 1.61 3.15
N GLU A 301 -19.79 1.09 3.49
CA GLU A 301 -20.22 -0.27 3.17
C GLU A 301 -20.27 -0.49 1.65
N GLY A 302 -20.86 0.45 0.91
CA GLY A 302 -20.84 0.44 -0.56
C GLY A 302 -19.42 0.44 -1.14
N PHE A 303 -18.48 1.15 -0.53
CA PHE A 303 -17.08 1.12 -0.94
C PHE A 303 -16.37 -0.20 -0.61
N ILE A 304 -16.68 -0.84 0.52
CA ILE A 304 -16.19 -2.20 0.83
C ILE A 304 -16.70 -3.19 -0.22
N PHE A 305 -17.97 -3.07 -0.62
CA PHE A 305 -18.51 -3.88 -1.71
C PHE A 305 -17.82 -3.59 -3.06
N ALA A 306 -17.53 -2.32 -3.37
CA ALA A 306 -16.79 -1.95 -4.57
C ALA A 306 -15.35 -2.49 -4.56
N SER A 307 -14.68 -2.47 -3.40
CA SER A 307 -13.33 -3.02 -3.25
C SER A 307 -13.34 -4.53 -3.47
N PHE A 308 -14.31 -5.25 -2.91
CA PHE A 308 -14.56 -6.67 -3.17
C PHE A 308 -14.73 -6.95 -4.67
N PHE A 309 -15.60 -6.21 -5.35
CA PHE A 309 -15.85 -6.39 -6.78
C PHE A 309 -14.58 -6.13 -7.62
N SER A 310 -13.82 -5.08 -7.28
CA SER A 310 -12.56 -4.78 -7.95
C SER A 310 -11.51 -5.89 -7.76
N ARG A 311 -11.44 -6.49 -6.57
CA ARG A 311 -10.50 -7.56 -6.23
C ARG A 311 -10.88 -8.86 -6.93
N ILE A 312 -12.17 -9.20 -7.02
CA ILE A 312 -12.65 -10.35 -7.81
C ILE A 312 -12.36 -10.20 -9.30
N MET A 313 -12.64 -9.03 -9.87
CA MET A 313 -12.27 -8.76 -11.27
C MET A 313 -10.75 -8.84 -11.48
N ALA A 314 -9.97 -8.44 -10.47
CA ALA A 314 -8.51 -8.58 -10.49
C ALA A 314 -8.02 -10.03 -10.30
N VAL A 315 -8.86 -11.00 -9.95
CA VAL A 315 -8.47 -12.41 -9.86
C VAL A 315 -8.77 -13.16 -11.17
N LYS A 316 -9.73 -12.70 -11.99
CA LYS A 316 -10.03 -13.36 -13.28
C LYS A 316 -8.85 -13.26 -14.26
N PRO A 317 -8.18 -14.40 -14.60
CA PRO A 317 -6.93 -14.39 -15.36
C PRO A 317 -7.13 -13.96 -16.82
N ASP A 318 -8.26 -14.31 -17.44
CA ASP A 318 -8.47 -14.11 -18.87
C ASP A 318 -8.59 -12.63 -19.27
N PHE A 319 -9.28 -11.83 -18.45
CA PHE A 319 -9.40 -10.40 -18.69
C PHE A 319 -8.07 -9.69 -18.49
N GLN A 320 -7.26 -10.13 -17.52
CA GLN A 320 -5.93 -9.58 -17.32
C GLN A 320 -4.98 -9.97 -18.42
N LEU A 321 -5.01 -11.21 -18.89
CA LEU A 321 -4.18 -11.67 -20.00
C LEU A 321 -4.46 -10.84 -21.24
N LYS A 322 -5.75 -10.66 -21.60
CA LYS A 322 -6.12 -9.85 -22.77
C LYS A 322 -5.70 -8.39 -22.63
N LYS A 323 -5.86 -7.80 -21.44
CA LYS A 323 -5.45 -6.42 -21.15
C LYS A 323 -3.92 -6.25 -21.19
N LEU A 324 -3.18 -7.20 -20.60
CA LEU A 324 -1.72 -7.19 -20.59
C LEU A 324 -1.15 -7.43 -21.97
N MET A 325 -1.74 -8.34 -22.75
CA MET A 325 -1.35 -8.61 -24.14
C MET A 325 -1.61 -7.40 -25.03
N LYS A 326 -2.75 -6.72 -24.86
CA LYS A 326 -3.02 -5.45 -25.54
C LYS A 326 -1.98 -4.39 -25.18
N LYS A 327 -1.70 -4.22 -23.89
CA LYS A 327 -0.70 -3.26 -23.41
C LYS A 327 0.72 -3.60 -23.85
N LEU A 328 1.06 -4.89 -23.93
CA LEU A 328 2.34 -5.37 -24.43
C LEU A 328 2.50 -5.01 -25.91
N ASN A 329 1.47 -5.27 -26.72
CA ASN A 329 1.47 -4.93 -28.15
C ASN A 329 1.54 -3.40 -28.37
N GLU A 330 0.82 -2.61 -27.58
CA GLU A 330 0.89 -1.14 -27.61
C GLU A 330 2.30 -0.65 -27.26
N ASN A 331 2.88 -1.13 -26.16
CA ASN A 331 4.23 -0.78 -25.74
C ASN A 331 5.30 -1.26 -26.75
N GLN A 332 5.09 -2.39 -27.42
CA GLN A 332 6.01 -2.89 -28.46
C GLN A 332 6.01 -1.95 -29.67
N LYS A 333 4.83 -1.50 -30.12
CA LYS A 333 4.71 -0.50 -31.19
C LYS A 333 5.35 0.83 -30.81
N GLU A 334 5.10 1.32 -29.60
CA GLU A 334 5.75 2.54 -29.10
C GLU A 334 7.27 2.37 -29.07
N ARG A 335 7.77 1.20 -28.65
CA ARG A 335 9.19 0.90 -28.66
C ARG A 335 9.77 0.87 -30.08
N GLU A 336 9.09 0.27 -31.04
CA GLU A 336 9.51 0.25 -32.45
C GLU A 336 9.61 1.67 -33.02
N ILE A 337 8.63 2.52 -32.76
CA ILE A 337 8.64 3.94 -33.17
C ILE A 337 9.85 4.67 -32.55
N ILE A 338 10.09 4.47 -31.25
CA ILE A 338 11.22 5.09 -30.55
C ILE A 338 12.57 4.58 -31.10
N GLU A 339 12.68 3.28 -31.41
CA GLU A 339 13.87 2.69 -32.02
C GLU A 339 14.12 3.28 -33.42
N GLU A 340 13.08 3.47 -34.24
CA GLU A 340 13.21 4.14 -35.54
C GLU A 340 13.65 5.60 -35.42
N ASP A 341 13.05 6.36 -34.49
CA ASP A 341 13.41 7.76 -34.25
C ASP A 341 14.85 7.88 -33.72
N LEU A 342 15.25 6.97 -32.84
CA LEU A 342 16.65 6.86 -32.38
C LEU A 342 17.59 6.55 -33.55
N ALA A 343 17.24 5.62 -34.44
CA ALA A 343 18.08 5.27 -35.58
C ALA A 343 18.24 6.44 -36.55
N LYS A 344 17.15 7.17 -36.85
CA LYS A 344 17.18 8.39 -37.67
C LYS A 344 18.06 9.47 -37.05
N LEU A 345 17.94 9.68 -35.74
CA LEU A 345 18.72 10.68 -35.02
C LEU A 345 20.20 10.29 -34.90
N CYS A 346 20.50 9.02 -34.66
CA CYS A 346 21.85 8.45 -34.68
C CYS A 346 22.50 8.64 -36.05
N LYS A 347 21.79 8.30 -37.13
CA LYS A 347 22.26 8.50 -38.50
C LYS A 347 22.55 9.98 -38.79
N TRP A 348 21.64 10.88 -38.41
CA TRP A 348 21.86 12.32 -38.55
C TRP A 348 23.09 12.81 -37.77
N LEU A 349 23.33 12.30 -36.56
CA LEU A 349 24.53 12.64 -35.77
C LEU A 349 25.81 12.13 -36.42
N LEU A 350 25.81 10.91 -36.95
CA LEU A 350 26.94 10.34 -37.68
C LEU A 350 27.27 11.16 -38.94
N ASP A 351 26.25 11.49 -39.74
CA ASP A 351 26.39 12.33 -40.93
C ASP A 351 26.95 13.72 -40.56
N LYS A 352 26.43 14.33 -39.49
CA LYS A 352 26.90 15.64 -39.00
C LYS A 352 28.37 15.60 -38.56
N LYS A 353 28.78 14.53 -37.86
CA LYS A 353 30.16 14.31 -37.40
C LYS A 353 31.13 14.08 -38.56
N GLN A 354 30.66 13.53 -39.68
CA GLN A 354 31.45 13.40 -40.91
C GLN A 354 31.55 14.71 -41.71
N THR A 355 30.54 15.59 -41.63
CA THR A 355 30.55 16.89 -42.34
C THR A 355 31.30 18.04 -41.64
N ASN A 356 31.60 17.91 -40.34
CA ASN A 356 32.44 18.85 -39.58
C ASN A 356 33.70 18.11 -39.09
N PRO A 357 34.82 18.13 -39.85
CA PRO A 357 36.09 17.53 -39.42
C PRO A 357 36.75 18.25 -38.24
#